data_AF-A0A922XBZ7-F1
#
_entry.id   AF-A0A922XBZ7-F1
#
_cell.length_a   1.000
_cell.length_b   1.000
_cell.length_c   1.000
_cell.angle_alpha   90.00
_cell.angle_beta   90.00
_cell.angle_gamma   90.00
#
_symmetry.space_group_name_H-M   'P 1'
#
loop_
_entity.id
_entity.type
_entity.pdbx_description
1 polymer ?
#
loop_
_entity_poly.entity_id
_entity_poly.type
_entity_poly.pdbx_seq_one_letter_code
_entity_poly.pdbx_strand_id
1 'polypeptide(L)'
;MDKYQPLRDANTNGANYDLDADQIIAQLQTWDAKYGVTLSDVTHDAVTVTFNAIPVDDVPALAAEIYEFCPDTIDQHFGCFAEMMEMADETGEELPPELLELTAGVDFEDDQYGLELLQRSLAKHRQVALWWD
;
A
#
# COMPACT_ATOMS: atom_id res chain seq x y z
N MET A 1 8.81 4.99 -24.48
CA MET A 1 9.47 5.29 -23.19
C MET A 1 9.29 4.06 -22.33
N ASP A 2 10.34 3.54 -21.70
CA ASP A 2 10.19 2.44 -20.74
C ASP A 2 9.47 3.00 -19.49
N LYS A 3 8.33 2.39 -19.13
CA LYS A 3 7.49 2.78 -17.99
C LYS A 3 8.28 2.75 -16.67
N TYR A 4 9.27 1.88 -16.58
CA TYR A 4 10.04 1.61 -15.37
C TYR A 4 11.36 2.40 -15.29
N GLN A 5 11.70 3.17 -16.32
CA GLN A 5 12.91 3.99 -16.34
C GLN A 5 13.04 4.93 -15.12
N PRO A 6 11.97 5.57 -14.62
CA PRO A 6 12.08 6.43 -13.43
C PRO A 6 12.62 5.72 -12.18
N LEU A 7 12.32 4.43 -11.99
CA LEU A 7 12.84 3.65 -10.86
C LEU A 7 14.37 3.47 -10.97
N ARG A 8 14.86 3.24 -12.19
CA ARG A 8 16.30 3.13 -12.46
C ARG A 8 17.00 4.47 -12.27
N ASP A 9 16.38 5.55 -12.76
CA ASP A 9 16.92 6.91 -12.67
C ASP A 9 17.01 7.38 -11.21
N ALA A 10 16.03 7.03 -10.38
CA ALA A 10 16.00 7.33 -8.94
C ALA A 10 16.83 6.35 -8.10
N ASN A 11 17.33 5.27 -8.70
CA ASN A 11 17.97 4.15 -8.00
C ASN A 11 17.06 3.58 -6.88
N THR A 12 15.76 3.44 -7.16
CA THR A 12 14.77 2.98 -6.19
C THR A 12 15.13 1.60 -5.65
N ASN A 13 15.18 1.45 -4.33
CA ASN A 13 15.47 0.18 -3.66
C ASN A 13 14.74 0.07 -2.32
N GLY A 14 14.62 -1.16 -1.82
CA GLY A 14 14.20 -1.45 -0.46
C GLY A 14 15.33 -2.07 0.33
N ALA A 15 16.32 -1.26 0.69
CA ALA A 15 17.54 -1.71 1.36
C ALA A 15 17.27 -2.50 2.66
N ASN A 16 16.22 -2.14 3.42
CA ASN A 16 15.85 -2.84 4.64
C ASN A 16 15.23 -4.24 4.41
N TYR A 17 14.87 -4.53 3.16
CA TYR A 17 14.22 -5.76 2.73
C TYR A 17 15.01 -6.50 1.64
N ASP A 18 16.29 -6.14 1.44
CA ASP A 18 17.17 -6.71 0.41
C ASP A 18 16.58 -6.68 -1.01
N LEU A 19 15.82 -5.62 -1.32
CA LEU A 19 15.21 -5.40 -2.64
C LEU A 19 16.01 -4.39 -3.45
N ASP A 20 16.51 -4.81 -4.62
CA ASP A 20 17.08 -3.91 -5.62
C ASP A 20 16.03 -3.40 -6.62
N ALA A 21 16.42 -2.43 -7.45
CA ALA A 21 15.55 -1.83 -8.46
C ALA A 21 15.03 -2.86 -9.47
N ASP A 22 15.82 -3.89 -9.82
CA ASP A 22 15.41 -4.90 -10.80
C ASP A 22 14.36 -5.85 -10.22
N GLN A 23 14.48 -6.23 -8.95
CA GLN A 23 13.47 -7.00 -8.23
C GLN A 23 12.16 -6.21 -8.10
N ILE A 24 12.26 -4.90 -7.78
CA ILE A 24 11.07 -4.03 -7.72
C ILE A 24 10.39 -3.96 -9.09
N ILE A 25 11.15 -3.73 -10.15
CA ILE A 25 10.62 -3.67 -11.51
C ILE A 25 9.97 -5.00 -11.91
N ALA A 26 10.57 -6.14 -11.56
CA ALA A 26 10.02 -7.47 -11.88
C ALA A 26 8.67 -7.71 -11.19
N GLN A 27 8.53 -7.30 -9.93
CA GLN A 27 7.25 -7.39 -9.22
C GLN A 27 6.19 -6.48 -9.86
N LEU A 28 6.56 -5.22 -10.15
CA LEU A 28 5.65 -4.28 -10.80
C LEU A 28 5.22 -4.74 -12.19
N GLN A 29 6.10 -5.39 -12.97
CA GLN A 29 5.75 -6.00 -14.25
C GLN A 29 4.76 -7.16 -14.12
N THR A 30 4.86 -7.94 -13.04
CA THR A 30 3.91 -9.01 -12.73
C THR A 30 2.52 -8.43 -12.49
N TRP A 31 2.42 -7.38 -11.69
CA TRP A 31 1.17 -6.66 -11.47
C TRP A 31 0.67 -5.94 -12.72
N ASP A 32 1.55 -5.35 -13.53
CA ASP A 32 1.20 -4.70 -14.79
C ASP A 32 0.54 -5.67 -15.77
N ALA A 33 1.07 -6.89 -15.86
CA ALA A 33 0.53 -7.92 -16.74
C ALA A 33 -0.88 -8.37 -16.32
N LYS A 34 -1.19 -8.38 -15.01
CA LYS A 34 -2.48 -8.84 -14.48
C LYS A 34 -3.53 -7.74 -14.40
N TYR A 35 -3.14 -6.55 -13.91
CA TYR A 35 -4.05 -5.48 -13.52
C TYR A 35 -3.87 -4.20 -14.34
N GLY A 36 -2.72 -4.07 -15.02
CA GLY A 36 -2.24 -2.83 -15.62
C GLY A 36 -1.85 -1.82 -14.53
N VAL A 37 -0.64 -1.28 -14.58
CA VAL A 37 -0.15 -0.31 -13.59
C VAL A 37 0.38 0.97 -14.22
N THR A 38 0.23 2.07 -13.49
CA THR A 38 0.88 3.35 -13.74
C THR A 38 1.66 3.75 -12.49
N LEU A 39 2.86 4.29 -12.69
CA LEU A 39 3.75 4.71 -11.61
C LEU A 39 3.73 6.23 -11.46
N SER A 40 3.70 6.72 -10.23
CA SER A 40 3.91 8.12 -9.86
C SER A 40 4.78 8.22 -8.61
N ASP A 41 5.20 9.43 -8.27
CA ASP A 41 5.89 9.74 -7.00
C ASP A 41 7.12 8.84 -6.72
N VAL A 42 7.89 8.54 -7.77
CA VAL A 42 9.07 7.69 -7.68
C VAL A 42 10.22 8.43 -6.98
N THR A 43 10.72 7.86 -5.90
CA THR A 43 11.89 8.32 -5.13
C THR A 43 12.91 7.18 -4.99
N HIS A 44 13.97 7.40 -4.20
CA HIS A 44 15.02 6.40 -3.96
C HIS A 44 14.52 5.17 -3.17
N ASP A 45 13.43 5.31 -2.43
CA ASP A 45 12.93 4.34 -1.46
C ASP A 45 11.42 4.12 -1.59
N ALA A 46 10.73 4.84 -2.49
CA ALA A 46 9.29 4.76 -2.62
C ALA A 46 8.80 4.87 -4.07
N VAL A 47 7.59 4.37 -4.29
CA VAL A 47 6.83 4.51 -5.54
C VAL A 47 5.34 4.37 -5.26
N THR A 48 4.52 5.23 -5.89
CA THR A 48 3.07 5.07 -5.92
C THR A 48 2.65 4.27 -7.16
N VAL A 49 1.89 3.20 -6.93
CA VAL A 49 1.37 2.31 -7.97
C VAL A 49 -0.14 2.50 -8.07
N THR A 50 -0.62 2.87 -9.25
CA THR A 50 -2.05 2.92 -9.56
C THR A 50 -2.42 1.79 -10.51
N PHE A 51 -3.36 0.94 -10.10
CA PHE A 51 -3.87 -0.18 -10.88
C PHE A 51 -5.04 0.26 -11.75
N ASN A 52 -5.03 -0.12 -13.04
CA ASN A 52 -6.11 0.20 -13.96
C ASN A 52 -7.40 -0.54 -13.58
N ALA A 53 -7.28 -1.82 -13.24
CA ALA A 53 -8.39 -2.64 -12.76
C ALA A 53 -7.91 -3.72 -11.78
N ILE A 54 -8.63 -3.86 -10.66
CA ILE A 54 -8.46 -4.95 -9.71
C ILE A 54 -9.81 -5.69 -9.65
N PRO A 55 -9.92 -6.93 -10.16
CA PRO A 55 -11.10 -7.75 -9.94
C PRO A 55 -11.39 -7.88 -8.44
N VAL A 56 -12.66 -7.80 -8.03
CA VAL A 56 -13.03 -7.82 -6.60
C VAL A 56 -12.51 -9.07 -5.88
N ASP A 57 -12.52 -10.22 -6.57
CA ASP A 57 -12.04 -11.50 -6.03
C ASP A 57 -10.51 -11.56 -5.88
N ASP A 58 -9.77 -10.68 -6.57
CA ASP A 58 -8.31 -10.59 -6.50
C ASP A 58 -7.83 -9.66 -5.38
N VAL A 59 -8.70 -8.79 -4.82
CA VAL A 59 -8.30 -7.81 -3.79
C VAL A 59 -7.61 -8.45 -2.58
N PRO A 60 -8.12 -9.54 -1.98
CA PRO A 60 -7.47 -10.15 -0.82
C PRO A 60 -6.08 -10.72 -1.16
N ALA A 61 -5.94 -11.34 -2.33
CA ALA A 61 -4.67 -11.90 -2.78
C ALA A 61 -3.64 -10.80 -3.07
N LEU A 62 -4.06 -9.73 -3.77
CA LEU A 62 -3.18 -8.59 -4.05
C LEU A 62 -2.75 -7.88 -2.77
N ALA A 63 -3.64 -7.71 -1.79
CA ALA A 63 -3.27 -7.10 -0.51
C ALA A 63 -2.22 -7.92 0.24
N ALA A 64 -2.36 -9.26 0.26
CA ALA A 64 -1.37 -10.14 0.86
C ALA A 64 -0.01 -10.08 0.13
N GLU A 65 -0.03 -10.09 -1.21
CA GLU A 65 1.19 -9.92 -2.02
C GLU A 65 1.88 -8.57 -1.77
N ILE A 66 1.10 -7.49 -1.65
CA ILE A 66 1.63 -6.16 -1.33
C ILE A 66 2.28 -6.15 0.04
N TYR A 67 1.64 -6.74 1.05
CA TYR A 67 2.20 -6.78 2.40
C TYR A 67 3.50 -7.61 2.45
N GLU A 68 3.54 -8.77 1.78
CA GLU A 68 4.78 -9.56 1.70
C GLU A 68 5.91 -8.80 0.99
N PHE A 69 5.57 -8.03 -0.04
CA PHE A 69 6.54 -7.29 -0.86
C PHE A 69 6.99 -5.96 -0.23
N CYS A 70 6.12 -5.31 0.54
CA CYS A 70 6.34 -4.03 1.19
C CYS A 70 5.58 -4.01 2.54
N PRO A 71 6.17 -4.61 3.60
CA PRO A 71 5.52 -4.73 4.89
C PRO A 71 5.12 -3.39 5.50
N ASP A 72 5.89 -2.33 5.23
CA ASP A 72 5.64 -0.98 5.74
C ASP A 72 4.28 -0.40 5.32
N THR A 73 3.68 -0.89 4.22
CA THR A 73 2.30 -0.55 3.85
C THR A 73 1.28 -0.85 4.95
N ILE A 74 1.59 -1.82 5.83
CA ILE A 74 0.83 -2.10 7.03
C ILE A 74 1.63 -1.67 8.25
N ASP A 75 2.83 -2.22 8.46
CA ASP A 75 3.55 -2.11 9.73
C ASP A 75 3.80 -0.65 10.18
N GLN A 76 3.98 0.27 9.23
CA GLN A 76 4.21 1.70 9.50
C GLN A 76 3.04 2.62 9.10
N HIS A 77 2.01 2.08 8.43
CA HIS A 77 0.87 2.86 7.95
C HIS A 77 -0.44 2.38 8.58
N PHE A 78 -1.06 1.34 8.02
CA PHE A 78 -2.35 0.87 8.54
C PHE A 78 -2.24 0.32 9.96
N GLY A 79 -1.10 -0.26 10.35
CA GLY A 79 -0.82 -0.79 11.67
C GLY A 79 -0.72 0.26 12.78
N CYS A 80 -0.70 1.54 12.45
CA CYS A 80 -0.78 2.65 13.43
C CYS A 80 -2.21 3.17 13.63
N PHE A 81 -3.21 2.64 12.90
CA PHE A 81 -4.57 3.17 12.98
C PHE A 81 -5.24 2.85 14.31
N ALA A 82 -4.95 1.70 14.94
CA ALA A 82 -5.51 1.38 16.25
C ALA A 82 -5.15 2.47 17.29
N GLU A 83 -3.88 2.85 17.36
CA GLU A 83 -3.41 3.92 18.26
C GLU A 83 -4.01 5.28 17.87
N MET A 84 -4.12 5.59 16.57
CA MET A 84 -4.75 6.83 16.09
C MET A 84 -6.23 6.92 16.52
N MET A 85 -6.98 5.83 16.39
CA MET A 85 -8.40 5.79 16.76
C MET A 85 -8.59 5.96 18.27
N GLU A 86 -7.75 5.32 19.08
CA GLU A 86 -7.75 5.47 20.54
C GLU A 86 -7.47 6.93 20.94
N MET A 87 -6.42 7.54 20.38
CA MET A 87 -6.09 8.95 20.65
C MET A 87 -7.21 9.92 20.25
N ALA A 88 -7.89 9.67 19.13
CA ALA A 88 -8.99 10.51 18.67
C ALA A 88 -10.19 10.46 19.63
N ASP A 89 -10.51 9.27 20.16
CA ASP A 89 -11.58 9.10 21.16
C ASP A 89 -11.21 9.80 22.49
N GLU A 90 -9.97 9.65 22.94
CA GLU A 90 -9.48 10.29 24.18
C GLU A 90 -9.48 11.83 24.11
N THR A 91 -9.10 12.37 22.96
CA THR A 91 -8.93 13.83 22.77
C THR A 91 -10.21 14.51 22.28
N GLY A 92 -11.18 13.73 21.78
CA GLY A 92 -12.39 14.24 21.12
C GLY A 92 -12.10 14.88 19.77
N GLU A 93 -10.99 14.51 19.12
CA GLU A 93 -10.64 15.00 17.78
C GLU A 93 -11.55 14.36 16.72
N GLU A 94 -12.14 15.18 15.86
CA GLU A 94 -12.99 14.69 14.78
C GLU A 94 -12.14 14.13 13.63
N LEU A 95 -12.38 12.88 13.27
CA LEU A 95 -11.68 12.23 12.16
C LEU A 95 -12.22 12.69 10.80
N PRO A 96 -11.37 12.74 9.76
CA PRO A 96 -11.80 13.03 8.40
C PRO A 96 -12.86 12.03 7.90
N PRO A 97 -13.83 12.44 7.06
CA PRO A 97 -14.88 11.55 6.55
C PRO A 97 -14.35 10.31 5.81
N GLU A 98 -13.24 10.47 5.07
CA GLU A 98 -12.60 9.37 4.37
C GLU A 98 -12.05 8.30 5.32
N LEU A 99 -11.45 8.75 6.43
CA LEU A 99 -10.92 7.86 7.46
C LEU A 99 -12.06 7.11 8.15
N LEU A 100 -13.14 7.82 8.51
CA LEU A 100 -14.35 7.20 9.09
C LEU A 100 -14.95 6.14 8.17
N GLU A 101 -15.00 6.39 6.86
CA GLU A 101 -15.50 5.41 5.89
C GLU A 101 -14.60 4.18 5.81
N LEU A 102 -13.28 4.38 5.82
CA LEU A 102 -12.30 3.31 5.74
C LEU A 102 -12.33 2.42 7.00
N THR A 103 -12.44 3.03 8.18
CA THR A 103 -12.40 2.37 9.49
C THR A 103 -13.76 1.89 10.00
N ALA A 104 -14.86 2.23 9.31
CA ALA A 104 -16.20 1.85 9.74
C ALA A 104 -16.34 0.33 9.94
N GLY A 105 -16.63 -0.08 11.17
CA GLY A 105 -16.86 -1.48 11.54
C GLY A 105 -15.63 -2.37 11.51
N VAL A 106 -14.42 -1.79 11.45
CA VAL A 106 -13.16 -2.53 11.62
C VAL A 106 -12.99 -2.89 13.09
N ASP A 107 -12.58 -4.13 13.34
CA ASP A 107 -12.16 -4.58 14.67
C ASP A 107 -10.66 -4.30 14.85
N PHE A 108 -10.33 -3.25 15.59
CA PHE A 108 -8.94 -2.85 15.83
C PHE A 108 -8.22 -3.73 16.86
N GLU A 109 -8.92 -4.66 17.52
CA GLU A 109 -8.30 -5.69 18.37
C GLU A 109 -7.85 -6.93 17.57
N ASP A 110 -8.24 -7.05 16.30
CA ASP A 110 -7.79 -8.13 15.40
C ASP A 110 -6.41 -7.80 14.82
N ASP A 111 -5.40 -8.64 15.06
CA ASP A 111 -4.04 -8.48 14.50
C ASP A 111 -4.00 -8.36 12.96
N GLN A 112 -5.07 -8.70 12.25
CA GLN A 112 -5.19 -8.58 10.78
C GLN A 112 -5.90 -7.31 10.30
N TYR A 113 -6.30 -6.41 11.21
CA TYR A 113 -7.06 -5.21 10.84
C TYR A 113 -6.33 -4.35 9.78
N GLY A 114 -4.99 -4.28 9.84
CA GLY A 114 -4.19 -3.55 8.86
C GLY A 114 -4.32 -4.10 7.43
N LEU A 115 -4.42 -5.43 7.30
CA LEU A 115 -4.62 -6.09 6.01
C LEU A 115 -6.04 -5.84 5.49
N GLU A 116 -7.04 -5.80 6.38
CA GLU A 116 -8.40 -5.40 6.01
C GLU A 116 -8.45 -3.95 5.49
N LEU A 117 -7.78 -3.01 6.16
CA LEU A 117 -7.70 -1.61 5.73
C LEU A 117 -7.02 -1.47 4.37
N LEU A 118 -5.93 -2.20 4.13
CA LEU A 118 -5.28 -2.24 2.82
C LEU A 118 -6.22 -2.77 1.73
N GLN A 119 -6.97 -3.84 1.99
CA GLN A 119 -7.96 -4.38 1.05
C GLN A 119 -9.05 -3.36 0.72
N ARG A 120 -9.61 -2.69 1.73
CA ARG A 120 -10.63 -1.64 1.55
C ARG A 120 -10.08 -0.48 0.73
N SER A 121 -8.85 -0.04 1.02
CA SER A 121 -8.16 1.02 0.27
C SER A 121 -7.96 0.63 -1.20
N LEU A 122 -7.46 -0.58 -1.48
CA LEU A 122 -7.27 -1.09 -2.84
C LEU A 122 -8.59 -1.20 -3.62
N ALA A 123 -9.66 -1.70 -2.99
CA ALA A 123 -10.97 -1.81 -3.62
C ALA A 123 -11.55 -0.44 -4.03
N LYS A 124 -11.29 0.60 -3.23
CA LYS A 124 -11.82 1.95 -3.44
C LYS A 124 -10.96 2.78 -4.39
N HIS A 125 -9.65 2.82 -4.14
CA HIS A 125 -8.73 3.75 -4.80
C HIS A 125 -7.93 3.09 -5.92
N ARG A 126 -7.78 1.76 -5.89
CA ARG A 126 -6.90 1.01 -6.80
C ARG A 126 -5.49 1.60 -6.86
N GLN A 127 -5.00 2.05 -5.71
CA GLN A 127 -3.71 2.70 -5.59
C GLN A 127 -3.05 2.26 -4.29
N VAL A 128 -1.73 2.14 -4.31
CA VAL A 128 -0.91 1.88 -3.13
C VAL A 128 0.40 2.67 -3.23
N ALA A 129 0.80 3.31 -2.15
CA ALA A 129 2.16 3.83 -1.99
C ALA A 129 3.01 2.71 -1.39
N LEU A 130 4.16 2.44 -1.99
CA LEU A 130 5.14 1.48 -1.50
C LEU A 130 6.36 2.26 -1.05
N TRP A 131 6.88 1.97 0.14
CA TRP A 131 8.14 2.48 0.63
C TRP A 131 8.81 1.43 1.52
N TRP A 132 10.13 1.45 1.58
CA TRP A 132 10.91 0.43 2.28
C TRP A 132 11.91 1.11 3.21
N ASP A 133 11.40 1.62 4.34
CA ASP A 133 12.17 2.37 5.34
C ASP A 133 12.49 1.54 6.60
#